data_AF-A0AAV5V512-F1
#
_entry.id   AF-A0AAV5V512-F1
#
_cell.length_a   1.000
_cell.length_b   1.000
_cell.length_c   1.000
_cell.angle_alpha   90.00
_cell.angle_beta   90.00
_cell.angle_gamma   90.00
#
_symmetry.space_group_name_H-M   'P 1'
#
loop_
_entity.id
_entity.type
_entity.pdbx_description
1 polymer ?
#
loop_
_entity_poly.entity_id
_entity_poly.type
_entity_poly.pdbx_seq_one_letter_code
_entity_poly.pdbx_strand_id
1 'polypeptide(L)'
;QITDLLPEEMEQNRHLNGWLYQFHIRSRRSIMKESLKKWPIRAPIYYDLDDEIAKDYELLWKIENVLSFFSAHTCLEFKRGRKGRPTIQFVQGDGCFSFIGRQYKWKKQPISVGRPCDKHFGVMAHEIAHALGLFHEQARFDRDDSVTINTANIEKGSIQQYDKESPQYSDTQGTRYEEGSVMHYSATLNAIDKRRLSIIPRDMNHVRTMGQRMKPTFMDLLEINKHYKCSNLCTLPSPRCLFGGIQNPRRCDRCLCPDGFSGQFCHRIVTGSQKNPECGGLFQATSNWQEIRGEVNSFVNDQRDFLFFPEICWWHVKAPIGRRLLTRLIHLESACSPACAYNNVELKTGPFEYTGYRFCCDSDLNRTLLTQDNHLVVGAYARTASTKFIVNFR
;
A
#
# COMPACT_ATOMS: atom_id res chain seq x y z
N GLN A 1 39.40 3.28 0.69
CA GLN A 1 39.02 4.70 0.87
C GLN A 1 37.53 4.77 0.65
N ILE A 2 36.79 4.88 1.76
CA ILE A 2 35.33 4.93 1.80
C ILE A 2 34.99 6.41 1.86
N THR A 3 34.29 6.92 0.85
CA THR A 3 33.78 8.29 0.83
C THR A 3 32.31 8.30 1.24
N ASP A 4 32.01 9.19 2.16
CA ASP A 4 30.75 9.43 2.84
C ASP A 4 29.56 9.70 1.90
N LEU A 5 28.37 9.23 2.29
CA LEU A 5 27.07 9.70 1.79
C LEU A 5 26.19 10.12 2.99
N LEU A 6 25.53 11.26 2.79
CA LEU A 6 25.16 12.27 3.78
C LEU A 6 23.88 11.98 4.61
N PRO A 7 23.69 12.64 5.79
CA PRO A 7 22.58 12.45 6.73
C PRO A 7 21.32 13.33 6.50
N GLU A 8 21.15 13.97 5.33
CA GLU A 8 20.17 15.07 5.15
C GLU A 8 18.69 14.64 5.10
N GLU A 9 18.38 13.35 4.90
CA GLU A 9 16.99 12.86 4.81
C GLU A 9 16.25 12.77 6.17
N MET A 10 16.95 12.92 7.30
CA MET A 10 16.37 12.69 8.63
C MET A 10 15.97 13.97 9.40
N GLU A 11 16.39 15.16 8.96
CA GLU A 11 16.19 16.40 9.73
C GLU A 11 14.90 17.17 9.36
N GLN A 12 14.37 16.97 8.15
CA GLN A 12 13.21 17.72 7.65
C GLN A 12 11.85 17.28 8.23
N ASN A 13 11.72 16.08 8.81
CA ASN A 13 10.45 15.59 9.38
C ASN A 13 10.08 16.17 10.76
N ARG A 14 10.96 16.97 11.40
CA ARG A 14 10.74 17.50 12.76
C ARG A 14 9.88 18.76 12.83
N HIS A 15 9.81 19.56 11.75
CA HIS A 15 9.21 20.90 11.84
C HIS A 15 7.71 20.99 11.51
N LEU A 16 7.10 19.97 10.89
CA LEU A 16 5.71 20.04 10.41
C LEU A 16 4.64 19.60 11.43
N ASN A 17 5.01 18.92 12.52
CA ASN A 17 4.07 18.13 13.32
C ASN A 17 3.52 18.80 14.60
N GLY A 18 3.80 20.10 14.82
CA GLY A 18 3.40 20.81 16.03
C GLY A 18 1.92 21.17 16.17
N TRP A 19 1.07 20.92 15.17
CA TRP A 19 -0.27 21.54 15.08
C TRP A 19 -1.50 20.63 15.34
N LEU A 20 -1.34 19.33 15.61
CA LEU A 20 -2.47 18.38 15.63
C LEU A 20 -2.84 17.79 17.00
N TYR A 21 -2.42 18.41 18.11
CA TYR A 21 -2.71 17.91 19.45
C TYR A 21 -4.04 18.43 20.01
N GLN A 22 -5.10 17.58 20.06
CA GLN A 22 -6.01 17.53 21.23
C GLN A 22 -7.06 16.39 21.22
N PHE A 23 -7.08 15.65 22.35
CA PHE A 23 -8.16 14.90 23.03
C PHE A 23 -8.20 13.35 23.08
N HIS A 24 -8.53 12.90 24.29
CA HIS A 24 -8.26 11.64 25.01
C HIS A 24 -9.21 10.44 24.77
N ILE A 25 -8.61 9.24 24.80
CA ILE A 25 -8.92 7.96 25.52
C ILE A 25 -10.19 7.10 25.20
N ARG A 26 -9.87 5.87 24.72
CA ARG A 26 -10.45 4.49 24.86
C ARG A 26 -11.39 3.87 23.79
N SER A 27 -10.80 2.86 23.12
CA SER A 27 -11.33 1.69 22.37
C SER A 27 -12.06 1.83 21.00
N ARG A 28 -11.33 1.45 19.92
CA ARG A 28 -11.71 1.13 18.50
C ARG A 28 -11.79 2.21 17.38
N ARG A 29 -10.75 2.48 16.51
CA ARG A 29 -10.67 2.18 15.00
C ARG A 29 -9.55 2.78 13.98
N SER A 30 -9.61 2.59 12.60
CA SER A 30 -8.59 2.85 11.48
C SER A 30 -8.71 4.08 10.51
N ILE A 31 -9.85 4.40 9.89
CA ILE A 31 -10.11 5.54 8.96
C ILE A 31 -10.97 6.61 9.64
N MET A 32 -10.96 7.91 9.27
CA MET A 32 -11.80 8.88 9.99
C MET A 32 -13.33 8.60 9.99
N LYS A 33 -14.01 8.99 11.06
CA LYS A 33 -15.46 8.79 11.26
C LYS A 33 -16.33 9.97 10.80
N GLU A 34 -15.82 11.19 10.91
CA GLU A 34 -16.62 12.41 10.82
C GLU A 34 -17.15 12.66 9.39
N SER A 35 -18.48 12.74 9.23
CA SER A 35 -19.11 12.91 7.92
C SER A 35 -18.81 14.26 7.26
N LEU A 36 -18.58 15.31 8.05
CA LEU A 36 -18.23 16.65 7.54
C LEU A 36 -16.83 16.69 6.92
N LYS A 37 -15.97 15.73 7.26
CA LYS A 37 -14.63 15.58 6.71
C LYS A 37 -14.59 14.67 5.47
N LYS A 38 -15.73 14.25 4.94
CA LYS A 38 -15.82 13.53 3.67
C LYS A 38 -15.84 14.50 2.50
N TRP A 39 -15.12 14.17 1.43
CA TRP A 39 -15.34 14.82 0.16
C TRP A 39 -16.71 14.45 -0.44
N PRO A 40 -17.30 15.31 -1.30
CA PRO A 40 -18.56 15.00 -1.95
C PRO A 40 -18.45 13.74 -2.81
N ILE A 41 -19.42 12.83 -2.69
CA ILE A 41 -19.46 11.59 -3.49
C ILE A 41 -20.25 11.74 -4.79
N ARG A 42 -21.24 12.64 -4.83
CA ARG A 42 -22.10 12.88 -6.01
C ARG A 42 -21.58 13.99 -6.93
N ALA A 43 -20.36 14.46 -6.68
CA ALA A 43 -19.69 15.46 -7.50
C ALA A 43 -18.18 15.22 -7.45
N PRO A 44 -17.43 15.61 -8.49
CA PRO A 44 -15.98 15.47 -8.46
C PRO A 44 -15.35 16.24 -7.29
N ILE A 45 -14.29 15.66 -6.75
CA ILE A 45 -13.30 16.32 -5.91
C ILE A 45 -12.50 17.24 -6.84
N TYR A 46 -12.65 18.55 -6.63
CA TYR A 46 -11.93 19.51 -7.45
C TYR A 46 -10.51 19.66 -6.93
N TYR A 47 -9.54 19.74 -7.85
CA TYR A 47 -8.17 20.09 -7.52
C TYR A 47 -7.66 21.29 -8.30
N ASP A 48 -6.79 22.07 -7.67
CA ASP A 48 -6.00 23.12 -8.26
C ASP A 48 -4.50 22.90 -7.97
N LEU A 49 -3.66 23.65 -8.67
CA LEU A 49 -2.20 23.58 -8.58
C LEU A 49 -1.71 24.97 -8.19
N ASP A 50 -0.61 25.06 -7.46
CA ASP A 50 0.14 26.30 -7.41
C ASP A 50 0.82 26.63 -8.77
N ASP A 51 1.38 27.82 -8.84
CA ASP A 51 1.98 28.33 -10.07
C ASP A 51 3.27 27.60 -10.47
N GLU A 52 3.95 26.94 -9.53
CA GLU A 52 5.17 26.17 -9.79
C GLU A 52 4.81 24.82 -10.45
N ILE A 53 3.91 24.05 -9.83
CA ILE A 53 3.43 22.78 -10.36
C ILE A 53 2.67 22.98 -11.67
N ALA A 54 1.93 24.08 -11.82
CA ALA A 54 1.23 24.37 -13.07
C ALA A 54 2.17 24.49 -14.29
N LYS A 55 3.46 24.79 -14.07
CA LYS A 55 4.49 24.89 -15.11
C LYS A 55 5.30 23.59 -15.25
N ASP A 56 5.25 22.70 -14.26
CA ASP A 56 5.91 21.39 -14.28
C ASP A 56 4.95 20.32 -14.84
N TYR A 57 5.01 20.10 -16.15
CA TYR A 57 4.19 19.11 -16.83
C TYR A 57 4.46 17.68 -16.37
N GLU A 58 5.69 17.37 -15.93
CA GLU A 58 6.05 16.04 -15.45
C GLU A 58 5.37 15.78 -14.11
N LEU A 59 5.51 16.69 -13.15
CA LEU A 59 4.86 16.57 -11.84
C LEU A 59 3.34 16.60 -11.96
N LEU A 60 2.79 17.43 -12.85
CA LEU A 60 1.36 17.41 -13.16
C LEU A 60 0.90 16.03 -13.66
N TRP A 61 1.61 15.44 -14.62
CA TRP A 61 1.29 14.10 -15.12
C TRP A 61 1.33 13.08 -13.98
N LYS A 62 2.31 13.14 -13.09
CA LYS A 62 2.41 12.26 -11.91
C LYS A 62 1.19 12.38 -11.00
N ILE A 63 0.78 13.61 -10.66
CA ILE A 63 -0.42 13.88 -9.87
C ILE A 63 -1.65 13.27 -10.55
N GLU A 64 -1.84 13.54 -11.85
CA GLU A 64 -3.01 13.06 -12.59
C GLU A 64 -3.05 11.54 -12.71
N ASN A 65 -1.90 10.86 -12.77
CA ASN A 65 -1.84 9.40 -12.76
C ASN A 65 -2.31 8.82 -11.41
N VAL A 66 -1.89 9.39 -10.28
CA VAL A 66 -2.33 8.92 -8.96
C VAL A 66 -3.83 9.20 -8.75
N LEU A 67 -4.31 10.37 -9.16
CA LEU A 67 -5.74 10.70 -9.11
C LEU A 67 -6.57 9.76 -10.00
N SER A 68 -6.05 9.41 -11.18
CA SER A 68 -6.68 8.45 -12.09
C SER A 68 -6.71 7.05 -11.49
N PHE A 69 -5.68 6.64 -10.75
CA PHE A 69 -5.68 5.37 -10.02
C PHE A 69 -6.79 5.31 -8.98
N PHE A 70 -6.89 6.30 -8.09
CA PHE A 70 -7.99 6.34 -7.12
C PHE A 70 -9.35 6.39 -7.81
N SER A 71 -9.47 7.14 -8.91
CA SER A 71 -10.68 7.16 -9.73
C SER A 71 -11.02 5.76 -10.23
N ALA A 72 -10.10 5.03 -10.83
CA ALA A 72 -10.35 3.70 -11.40
C ALA A 72 -10.76 2.64 -10.36
N HIS A 73 -10.35 2.81 -9.10
CA HIS A 73 -10.53 1.81 -8.05
C HIS A 73 -11.58 2.20 -6.99
N THR A 74 -12.10 3.43 -7.05
CA THR A 74 -13.11 3.94 -6.12
C THR A 74 -14.28 4.59 -6.86
N CYS A 75 -15.32 5.00 -6.13
CA CYS A 75 -16.38 5.84 -6.70
C CYS A 75 -16.01 7.33 -6.80
N LEU A 76 -14.83 7.73 -6.34
CA LEU A 76 -14.43 9.13 -6.33
C LEU A 76 -13.97 9.56 -7.72
N GLU A 77 -14.34 10.78 -8.10
CA GLU A 77 -13.93 11.43 -9.35
C GLU A 77 -13.08 12.64 -8.99
N PHE A 78 -12.00 12.89 -9.73
CA PHE A 78 -11.18 14.09 -9.57
C PHE A 78 -11.27 14.95 -10.83
N LYS A 79 -11.38 16.27 -10.66
CA LYS A 79 -11.47 17.20 -11.78
C LYS A 79 -10.66 18.46 -11.53
N ARG A 80 -9.80 18.83 -12.49
CA ARG A 80 -9.03 20.06 -12.43
C ARG A 80 -9.94 21.28 -12.52
N GLY A 81 -9.73 22.22 -11.60
CA GLY A 81 -10.32 23.55 -11.61
C GLY A 81 -11.81 23.62 -11.25
N ARG A 82 -12.16 24.52 -10.31
CA ARG A 82 -13.50 25.12 -10.18
C ARG A 82 -13.47 26.35 -9.28
N LYS A 83 -13.71 27.54 -9.85
CA LYS A 83 -13.84 28.77 -9.06
C LYS A 83 -15.02 28.64 -8.07
N GLY A 84 -14.77 28.99 -6.81
CA GLY A 84 -15.80 29.10 -5.76
C GLY A 84 -16.22 27.80 -5.05
N ARG A 85 -15.57 26.65 -5.30
CA ARG A 85 -15.80 25.41 -4.53
C ARG A 85 -14.55 25.01 -3.74
N PRO A 86 -14.71 24.28 -2.62
CA PRO A 86 -13.59 23.70 -1.89
C PRO A 86 -12.77 22.75 -2.76
N THR A 87 -11.46 22.96 -2.84
CA THR A 87 -10.52 22.19 -3.66
C THR A 87 -9.38 21.60 -2.82
N ILE A 88 -8.81 20.51 -3.33
CA ILE A 88 -7.44 20.11 -2.99
C ILE A 88 -6.49 20.99 -3.79
N GLN A 89 -5.55 21.67 -3.14
CA GLN A 89 -4.51 22.45 -3.79
C GLN A 89 -3.20 21.68 -3.71
N PHE A 90 -2.68 21.20 -4.84
CA PHE A 90 -1.33 20.65 -4.87
C PHE A 90 -0.32 21.78 -4.82
N VAL A 91 0.65 21.67 -3.91
CA VAL A 91 1.69 22.69 -3.70
C VAL A 91 3.09 22.08 -3.70
N GLN A 92 4.05 22.81 -4.28
CA GLN A 92 5.47 22.48 -4.21
C GLN A 92 5.99 22.98 -2.85
N GLY A 93 6.04 22.09 -1.86
CA GLY A 93 6.52 22.44 -0.52
C GLY A 93 7.75 21.64 -0.12
N ASP A 94 8.22 21.86 1.10
CA ASP A 94 9.27 21.05 1.71
C ASP A 94 8.67 19.72 2.20
N GLY A 95 9.09 18.63 1.58
CA GLY A 95 8.62 17.29 1.93
C GLY A 95 7.25 16.93 1.35
N CYS A 96 6.65 15.94 1.98
CA CYS A 96 5.33 15.39 1.67
C CYS A 96 4.42 15.59 2.87
N PHE A 97 3.25 16.20 2.68
CA PHE A 97 2.25 16.25 3.73
C PHE A 97 0.84 16.44 3.19
N SER A 98 -0.13 15.98 3.98
CA SER A 98 -1.54 16.13 3.72
C SER A 98 -2.33 16.16 5.02
N PHE A 99 -3.45 16.88 4.99
CA PHE A 99 -4.42 16.81 6.07
C PHE A 99 -5.30 15.57 5.93
N ILE A 100 -5.66 14.97 7.07
CA ILE A 100 -6.53 13.81 7.09
C ILE A 100 -7.97 14.27 6.82
N GLY A 101 -8.55 13.80 5.71
CA GLY A 101 -9.86 14.14 5.18
C GLY A 101 -10.04 15.60 4.75
N ARG A 102 -11.28 15.94 4.39
CA ARG A 102 -11.67 17.29 3.95
C ARG A 102 -11.71 18.27 5.12
N GLN A 103 -10.97 19.37 4.99
CA GLN A 103 -11.06 20.52 5.88
C GLN A 103 -12.24 21.40 5.47
N TYR A 104 -13.44 21.12 5.99
CA TYR A 104 -14.69 21.74 5.52
C TYR A 104 -14.76 23.28 5.61
N LYS A 105 -13.96 23.89 6.50
CA LYS A 105 -13.85 25.35 6.64
C LYS A 105 -12.97 25.98 5.57
N TRP A 106 -12.19 25.19 4.83
CA TRP A 106 -11.18 25.69 3.91
C TRP A 106 -11.69 25.64 2.48
N LYS A 107 -11.43 26.72 1.73
CA LYS A 107 -11.71 26.77 0.29
C LYS A 107 -10.64 26.04 -0.52
N LYS A 108 -9.40 26.01 -0.02
CA LYS A 108 -8.28 25.29 -0.61
C LYS A 108 -7.58 24.53 0.50
N GLN A 109 -7.40 23.23 0.33
CA GLN A 109 -6.69 22.36 1.26
C GLN A 109 -5.38 21.92 0.61
N PRO A 110 -4.21 22.31 1.15
CA PRO A 110 -2.94 21.95 0.55
C PRO A 110 -2.67 20.45 0.69
N ILE A 111 -2.09 19.87 -0.36
CA ILE A 111 -1.30 18.65 -0.32
C ILE A 111 0.08 19.00 -0.87
N SER A 112 1.11 18.87 -0.04
CA SER A 112 2.47 19.11 -0.49
C SER A 112 3.03 17.90 -1.19
N VAL A 113 3.57 18.11 -2.39
CA VAL A 113 4.14 17.09 -3.26
C VAL A 113 5.60 17.38 -3.59
N GLY A 114 6.33 17.95 -2.63
CA GLY A 114 7.79 18.10 -2.70
C GLY A 114 8.53 16.76 -2.69
N ARG A 115 9.85 16.79 -2.66
CA ARG A 115 10.64 15.54 -2.58
C ARG A 115 10.36 14.81 -1.26
N PRO A 116 10.17 13.47 -1.25
CA PRO A 116 10.28 12.54 -2.38
C PRO A 116 8.95 12.17 -3.07
N CYS A 117 7.85 12.90 -2.85
CA CYS A 117 6.55 12.62 -3.47
C CYS A 117 6.61 12.62 -5.00
N ASP A 118 7.44 13.50 -5.58
CA ASP A 118 7.67 13.61 -7.01
C ASP A 118 8.41 12.40 -7.62
N LYS A 119 8.92 11.46 -6.81
CA LYS A 119 9.70 10.29 -7.24
C LYS A 119 8.98 8.95 -7.12
N HIS A 120 7.96 8.85 -6.26
CA HIS A 120 7.33 7.56 -5.98
C HIS A 120 5.80 7.65 -5.99
N PHE A 121 5.19 6.85 -6.88
CA PHE A 121 3.74 6.73 -6.98
C PHE A 121 3.09 6.49 -5.61
N GLY A 122 3.59 5.50 -4.85
CA GLY A 122 3.03 5.16 -3.55
C GLY A 122 3.17 6.25 -2.49
N VAL A 123 4.20 7.10 -2.56
CA VAL A 123 4.37 8.24 -1.62
C VAL A 123 3.33 9.33 -1.92
N MET A 124 3.17 9.71 -3.18
CA MET A 124 2.11 10.67 -3.54
C MET A 124 0.70 10.10 -3.26
N ALA A 125 0.50 8.80 -3.52
CA ALA A 125 -0.76 8.13 -3.21
C ALA A 125 -1.06 8.09 -1.71
N HIS A 126 -0.03 7.99 -0.85
CA HIS A 126 -0.16 8.07 0.60
C HIS A 126 -0.74 9.42 1.05
N GLU A 127 -0.20 10.52 0.53
CA GLU A 127 -0.69 11.88 0.86
C GLU A 127 -2.14 12.11 0.37
N ILE A 128 -2.47 11.58 -0.81
CA ILE A 128 -3.84 11.64 -1.32
C ILE A 128 -4.77 10.75 -0.48
N ALA A 129 -4.32 9.56 -0.06
CA ALA A 129 -5.06 8.69 0.84
C ALA A 129 -5.37 9.36 2.20
N HIS A 130 -4.44 10.12 2.76
CA HIS A 130 -4.70 10.99 3.91
C HIS A 130 -5.84 11.98 3.61
N ALA A 131 -5.76 12.72 2.50
CA ALA A 131 -6.81 13.67 2.11
C ALA A 131 -8.18 13.00 1.89
N LEU A 132 -8.19 11.71 1.54
CA LEU A 132 -9.41 10.90 1.41
C LEU A 132 -9.93 10.36 2.74
N GLY A 133 -9.13 10.38 3.80
CA GLY A 133 -9.56 10.15 5.18
C GLY A 133 -8.77 9.08 5.94
N LEU A 134 -7.83 8.38 5.30
CA LEU A 134 -7.04 7.33 5.95
C LEU A 134 -6.06 7.93 6.97
N PHE A 135 -5.98 7.31 8.13
CA PHE A 135 -4.87 7.53 9.06
C PHE A 135 -3.71 6.61 8.69
N HIS A 136 -2.58 6.78 9.37
CA HIS A 136 -1.52 5.79 9.32
C HIS A 136 -1.98 4.45 9.92
N GLU A 137 -1.64 3.34 9.28
CA GLU A 137 -2.06 2.01 9.71
C GLU A 137 -1.50 1.68 11.10
N GLN A 138 -0.23 2.05 11.39
CA GLN A 138 0.35 1.85 12.71
C GLN A 138 -0.26 2.73 13.80
N ALA A 139 -1.02 3.75 13.45
CA ALA A 139 -1.74 4.58 14.41
C ALA A 139 -3.10 3.98 14.78
N ARG A 140 -3.54 2.87 14.16
CA ARG A 140 -4.75 2.17 14.56
C ARG A 140 -4.75 1.86 16.05
N PHE A 141 -5.82 2.22 16.76
CA PHE A 141 -6.04 1.83 18.15
C PHE A 141 -5.87 0.31 18.47
N ASP A 142 -6.11 -0.62 17.51
CA ASP A 142 -5.98 -2.09 17.65
C ASP A 142 -4.61 -2.58 17.19
N ARG A 143 -3.69 -1.69 16.79
CA ARG A 143 -2.38 -2.07 16.27
C ARG A 143 -1.59 -2.98 17.20
N ASP A 144 -1.81 -2.93 18.51
CA ASP A 144 -1.07 -3.74 19.50
C ASP A 144 -1.36 -5.26 19.41
N ASP A 145 -2.43 -5.64 18.69
CA ASP A 145 -2.75 -7.03 18.34
C ASP A 145 -1.87 -7.56 17.19
N SER A 146 -1.30 -6.69 16.36
CA SER A 146 -0.49 -7.03 15.18
C SER A 146 0.97 -6.57 15.25
N VAL A 147 1.27 -5.48 15.96
CA VAL A 147 2.61 -4.92 16.11
C VAL A 147 2.88 -4.44 17.54
N THR A 148 4.14 -4.25 17.89
CA THR A 148 4.57 -3.64 19.16
C THR A 148 5.52 -2.49 18.84
N ILE A 149 5.27 -1.33 19.45
CA ILE A 149 6.13 -0.15 19.28
C ILE A 149 7.27 -0.19 20.31
N ASN A 150 8.49 -0.23 19.82
CA ASN A 150 9.70 -0.19 20.64
C ASN A 150 10.15 1.26 20.87
N THR A 151 9.45 1.95 21.77
CA THR A 151 9.72 3.37 22.09
C THR A 151 11.15 3.61 22.59
N ALA A 152 11.79 2.62 23.20
CA ALA A 152 13.19 2.70 23.64
C ALA A 152 14.19 2.84 22.48
N ASN A 153 13.79 2.45 21.26
CA ASN A 153 14.60 2.60 20.06
C ASN A 153 14.07 3.69 19.13
N ILE A 154 13.14 4.56 19.56
CA ILE A 154 12.61 5.66 18.73
C ILE A 154 13.22 6.98 19.19
N GLU A 155 13.63 7.82 18.23
CA GLU A 155 14.09 9.18 18.50
C GLU A 155 13.07 9.95 19.35
N LYS A 156 13.52 10.58 20.44
CA LYS A 156 12.63 11.20 21.45
C LYS A 156 11.61 12.18 20.85
N GLY A 157 12.02 12.97 19.86
CA GLY A 157 11.15 13.95 19.19
C GLY A 157 10.07 13.33 18.29
N SER A 158 10.16 12.03 18.02
CA SER A 158 9.28 11.33 17.07
C SER A 158 8.34 10.33 17.75
N ILE A 159 8.43 10.15 19.08
CA ILE A 159 7.62 9.16 19.82
C ILE A 159 6.11 9.40 19.61
N GLN A 160 5.67 10.66 19.61
CA GLN A 160 4.26 11.03 19.43
C GLN A 160 3.70 10.62 18.06
N GLN A 161 4.55 10.42 17.03
CA GLN A 161 4.11 9.93 15.72
C GLN A 161 3.66 8.46 15.75
N TYR A 162 3.93 7.76 16.85
CA TYR A 162 3.50 6.39 17.09
C TYR A 162 2.32 6.34 18.06
N ASP A 163 1.73 7.47 18.43
CA ASP A 163 0.52 7.47 19.24
C ASP A 163 -0.62 6.77 18.49
N LYS A 164 -1.53 6.16 19.26
CA LYS A 164 -2.73 5.54 18.69
C LYS A 164 -3.79 6.61 18.48
N GLU A 165 -4.44 6.54 17.32
CA GLU A 165 -5.62 7.33 17.04
C GLU A 165 -6.75 7.00 18.00
N SER A 166 -7.48 8.04 18.39
CA SER A 166 -8.63 7.88 19.26
C SER A 166 -9.78 7.27 18.47
N PRO A 167 -10.45 6.25 19.02
CA PRO A 167 -11.61 5.61 18.41
C PRO A 167 -12.85 6.50 18.30
N GLN A 168 -12.83 7.64 18.98
CA GLN A 168 -13.86 8.65 18.82
C GLN A 168 -13.85 9.20 17.39
N TYR A 169 -12.67 9.26 16.77
CA TYR A 169 -12.43 9.90 15.49
C TYR A 169 -12.14 8.93 14.34
N SER A 170 -11.92 7.64 14.60
CA SER A 170 -11.57 6.62 13.59
C SER A 170 -12.58 5.45 13.45
N ASP A 171 -12.52 4.66 12.36
CA ASP A 171 -13.33 3.47 11.99
C ASP A 171 -12.51 2.33 11.30
N THR A 172 -12.46 1.08 11.80
CA THR A 172 -11.76 -0.06 11.15
C THR A 172 -12.65 -0.64 10.09
N GLN A 173 -13.95 -0.34 10.15
CA GLN A 173 -14.91 -0.83 9.18
C GLN A 173 -14.89 -2.36 9.06
N GLY A 174 -14.49 -3.03 10.15
CA GLY A 174 -14.36 -4.49 10.24
C GLY A 174 -13.19 -5.09 9.46
N THR A 175 -12.21 -4.29 9.00
CA THR A 175 -10.98 -4.80 8.38
C THR A 175 -9.97 -5.24 9.45
N ARG A 176 -9.16 -6.25 9.13
CA ARG A 176 -7.97 -6.58 9.93
C ARG A 176 -6.89 -5.53 9.69
N TYR A 177 -5.91 -5.52 10.58
CA TYR A 177 -4.68 -4.76 10.38
C TYR A 177 -3.98 -5.22 9.09
N GLU A 178 -3.49 -4.29 8.29
CA GLU A 178 -2.83 -4.56 7.01
C GLU A 178 -1.38 -4.08 7.04
N GLU A 179 -0.46 -5.00 7.35
CA GLU A 179 0.98 -4.71 7.46
C GLU A 179 1.55 -4.11 6.16
N GLY A 180 0.99 -4.47 5.00
CA GLY A 180 1.42 -3.99 3.69
C GLY A 180 0.78 -2.68 3.25
N SER A 181 -0.05 -2.05 4.09
CA SER A 181 -0.75 -0.82 3.74
C SER A 181 0.24 0.25 3.30
N VAL A 182 -0.11 1.02 2.26
CA VAL A 182 0.70 2.19 1.87
C VAL A 182 0.75 3.22 3.00
N MET A 183 -0.21 3.17 3.92
CA MET A 183 -0.31 4.01 5.12
C MET A 183 0.52 3.48 6.30
N HIS A 184 1.20 2.35 6.16
CA HIS A 184 2.02 1.79 7.22
C HIS A 184 3.46 2.36 7.18
N TYR A 185 4.03 2.67 8.35
CA TYR A 185 5.45 3.00 8.49
C TYR A 185 6.37 1.80 8.24
N SER A 186 7.61 2.04 7.83
CA SER A 186 8.61 0.97 7.79
C SER A 186 9.00 0.53 9.20
N ALA A 187 9.45 -0.72 9.34
CA ALA A 187 9.76 -1.33 10.64
C ALA A 187 10.89 -0.63 11.42
N THR A 188 11.68 0.21 10.75
CA THR A 188 12.87 0.91 11.29
C THR A 188 12.78 2.44 11.14
N LEU A 189 11.62 2.98 10.77
CA LEU A 189 11.43 4.43 10.71
C LEU A 189 11.70 5.04 12.08
N ASN A 190 12.37 6.20 12.11
CA ASN A 190 12.76 6.94 13.33
C ASN A 190 13.54 6.13 14.38
N ALA A 191 14.08 4.96 13.99
CA ALA A 191 14.87 4.13 14.89
C ALA A 191 16.23 4.78 15.18
N ILE A 192 16.63 4.81 16.47
CA ILE A 192 17.94 5.27 16.95
C ILE A 192 19.03 4.33 16.43
N ASP A 193 18.86 3.02 16.63
CA ASP A 193 19.67 1.99 16.00
C ASP A 193 18.86 1.30 14.88
N LYS A 194 19.27 1.52 13.63
CA LYS A 194 18.63 0.93 12.44
C LYS A 194 18.76 -0.60 12.36
N ARG A 195 19.62 -1.22 13.18
CA ARG A 195 19.71 -2.69 13.30
C ARG A 195 18.59 -3.26 14.18
N ARG A 196 17.88 -2.42 14.93
CA ARG A 196 16.75 -2.79 15.78
C ARG A 196 15.46 -2.20 15.22
N LEU A 197 14.37 -2.94 15.35
CA LEU A 197 13.07 -2.48 14.88
C LEU A 197 12.47 -1.44 15.84
N SER A 198 11.86 -0.38 15.28
CA SER A 198 10.99 0.55 15.99
C SER A 198 9.54 0.04 16.03
N ILE A 199 9.11 -0.68 14.99
CA ILE A 199 7.84 -1.40 14.94
C ILE A 199 8.13 -2.90 14.79
N ILE A 200 7.79 -3.69 15.80
CA ILE A 200 8.02 -5.14 15.84
C ILE A 200 6.70 -5.83 15.49
N PRO A 201 6.56 -6.50 14.33
CA PRO A 201 5.34 -7.24 14.01
C PRO A 201 5.25 -8.50 14.87
N ARG A 202 4.03 -8.95 15.16
CA ARG A 202 3.80 -10.23 15.86
C ARG A 202 4.28 -11.42 15.03
N ASP A 203 4.08 -11.35 13.71
CA ASP A 203 4.68 -12.27 12.75
C ASP A 203 5.88 -11.59 12.06
N MET A 204 7.08 -12.09 12.37
CA MET A 204 8.35 -11.55 11.87
C MET A 204 8.53 -11.69 10.35
N ASN A 205 7.65 -12.42 9.66
CA ASN A 205 7.63 -12.46 8.20
C ASN A 205 7.08 -11.17 7.58
N HIS A 206 6.35 -10.34 8.34
CA HIS A 206 5.82 -9.06 7.86
C HIS A 206 6.80 -7.89 7.99
N VAL A 207 7.99 -8.08 8.57
CA VAL A 207 8.97 -6.99 8.79
C VAL A 207 9.20 -6.16 7.53
N ARG A 208 9.37 -6.81 6.38
CA ARG A 208 9.62 -6.14 5.10
C ARG A 208 8.37 -5.91 4.25
N THR A 209 7.23 -6.44 4.67
CA THR A 209 5.93 -6.08 4.09
C THR A 209 5.57 -4.64 4.48
N MET A 210 5.91 -4.24 5.72
CA MET A 210 5.67 -2.90 6.27
C MET A 210 6.50 -1.81 5.59
N GLY A 211 5.89 -0.64 5.39
CA GLY A 211 6.57 0.55 4.87
C GLY A 211 6.73 0.60 3.37
N GLN A 212 6.09 -0.30 2.62
CA GLN A 212 6.10 -0.29 1.17
C GLN A 212 5.55 1.04 0.62
N ARG A 213 6.13 1.50 -0.50
CA ARG A 213 5.70 2.72 -1.22
C ARG A 213 5.52 2.45 -2.72
N MET A 214 5.08 1.24 -3.06
CA MET A 214 4.79 0.84 -4.44
C MET A 214 3.44 1.41 -4.89
N LYS A 215 2.35 1.05 -4.19
CA LYS A 215 0.98 1.52 -4.46
C LYS A 215 0.07 1.26 -3.26
N PRO A 216 -1.11 1.92 -3.20
CA PRO A 216 -2.17 1.51 -2.29
C PRO A 216 -2.55 0.04 -2.50
N THR A 217 -2.71 -0.68 -1.41
CA THR A 217 -3.13 -2.08 -1.38
C THR A 217 -4.63 -2.20 -1.71
N PHE A 218 -5.08 -3.42 -1.95
CA PHE A 218 -6.52 -3.69 -2.10
C PHE A 218 -7.30 -3.28 -0.84
N MET A 219 -6.72 -3.47 0.34
CA MET A 219 -7.34 -3.07 1.61
C MET A 219 -7.43 -1.56 1.78
N ASP A 220 -6.39 -0.80 1.39
CA ASP A 220 -6.45 0.67 1.40
C ASP A 220 -7.64 1.19 0.55
N LEU A 221 -7.81 0.60 -0.63
CA LEU A 221 -8.92 0.92 -1.53
C LEU A 221 -10.28 0.45 -0.99
N LEU A 222 -10.34 -0.70 -0.34
CA LEU A 222 -11.54 -1.21 0.31
C LEU A 222 -12.01 -0.27 1.42
N GLU A 223 -11.10 0.22 2.25
CA GLU A 223 -11.41 1.14 3.35
C GLU A 223 -11.93 2.48 2.83
N ILE A 224 -11.31 3.03 1.77
CA ILE A 224 -11.82 4.23 1.09
C ILE A 224 -13.22 3.95 0.52
N ASN A 225 -13.42 2.83 -0.19
CA ASN A 225 -14.73 2.49 -0.77
C ASN A 225 -15.83 2.32 0.29
N LYS A 226 -15.53 1.67 1.42
CA LYS A 226 -16.43 1.56 2.57
C LYS A 226 -16.71 2.92 3.19
N HIS A 227 -15.68 3.76 3.34
CA HIS A 227 -15.80 5.08 3.95
C HIS A 227 -16.73 5.98 3.15
N TYR A 228 -16.59 5.98 1.82
CA TYR A 228 -17.50 6.70 0.93
C TYR A 228 -18.78 5.93 0.63
N LYS A 229 -18.99 4.71 1.14
CA LYS A 229 -20.18 3.88 0.85
C LYS A 229 -20.40 3.70 -0.65
N CYS A 230 -19.33 3.47 -1.41
CA CYS A 230 -19.37 3.42 -2.86
C CYS A 230 -20.31 2.33 -3.40
N SER A 231 -20.51 1.23 -2.67
CA SER A 231 -21.48 0.18 -3.00
C SER A 231 -22.92 0.72 -3.14
N ASN A 232 -23.27 1.78 -2.42
CA ASN A 232 -24.61 2.36 -2.46
C ASN A 232 -24.91 3.13 -3.76
N LEU A 233 -23.89 3.39 -4.57
CA LEU A 233 -24.06 3.96 -5.90
C LEU A 233 -24.44 2.90 -6.94
N CYS A 234 -24.22 1.63 -6.63
CA CYS A 234 -24.63 0.53 -7.47
C CYS A 234 -26.12 0.23 -7.27
N THR A 235 -26.88 0.33 -8.36
CA THR A 235 -28.29 -0.09 -8.41
C THR A 235 -28.44 -1.59 -8.71
N LEU A 236 -27.39 -2.20 -9.28
CA LEU A 236 -27.34 -3.63 -9.54
C LEU A 236 -26.95 -4.41 -8.28
N PRO A 237 -27.50 -5.63 -8.07
CA PRO A 237 -27.05 -6.52 -7.01
C PRO A 237 -25.55 -6.77 -7.08
N SER A 238 -24.90 -6.87 -5.92
CA SER A 238 -23.48 -7.20 -5.86
C SER A 238 -23.22 -8.57 -6.51
N PRO A 239 -22.30 -8.66 -7.50
CA PRO A 239 -21.91 -9.95 -8.03
C PRO A 239 -21.18 -10.77 -6.97
N ARG A 240 -21.15 -12.10 -7.14
CA ARG A 240 -20.36 -12.99 -6.29
C ARG A 240 -18.89 -12.87 -6.67
N CYS A 241 -18.15 -12.08 -5.92
CA CYS A 241 -16.73 -11.90 -6.09
C CYS A 241 -15.95 -13.00 -5.37
N LEU A 242 -14.99 -13.61 -6.07
CA LEU A 242 -14.12 -14.66 -5.52
C LEU A 242 -12.85 -14.05 -4.91
N PHE A 243 -12.19 -14.85 -4.07
CA PHE A 243 -10.88 -14.55 -3.46
C PHE A 243 -10.80 -13.20 -2.75
N GLY A 244 -11.89 -12.76 -2.11
CA GLY A 244 -11.92 -11.50 -1.36
C GLY A 244 -12.20 -10.25 -2.22
N GLY A 245 -12.50 -10.40 -3.51
CA GLY A 245 -12.93 -9.29 -4.35
C GLY A 245 -14.23 -8.62 -3.86
N ILE A 246 -14.45 -7.40 -4.33
CA ILE A 246 -15.64 -6.59 -4.00
C ILE A 246 -16.35 -6.11 -5.26
N GLN A 247 -17.62 -5.69 -5.17
CA GLN A 247 -18.30 -5.04 -6.30
C GLN A 247 -17.51 -3.82 -6.76
N ASN A 248 -17.24 -3.73 -8.07
CA ASN A 248 -16.53 -2.59 -8.61
C ASN A 248 -17.45 -1.34 -8.55
N PRO A 249 -17.02 -0.26 -7.89
CA PRO A 249 -17.86 0.89 -7.62
C PRO A 249 -18.22 1.72 -8.86
N ARG A 250 -17.53 1.50 -9.99
CA ARG A 250 -17.80 2.15 -11.28
C ARG A 250 -18.44 1.23 -12.31
N ARG A 251 -18.31 -0.08 -12.12
CA ARG A 251 -18.90 -1.11 -12.97
C ARG A 251 -19.56 -2.17 -12.10
N CYS A 252 -20.80 -1.89 -11.71
CA CYS A 252 -21.54 -2.66 -10.72
C CYS A 252 -21.84 -4.11 -11.14
N ASP A 253 -21.68 -4.44 -12.43
CA ASP A 253 -21.85 -5.77 -13.02
C ASP A 253 -20.65 -6.71 -12.82
N ARG A 254 -19.58 -6.22 -12.19
CA ARG A 254 -18.32 -6.96 -12.02
C ARG A 254 -17.61 -6.63 -10.72
N CYS A 255 -16.55 -7.38 -10.46
CA CYS A 255 -15.72 -7.25 -9.28
C CYS A 255 -14.48 -6.41 -9.52
N LEU A 256 -14.07 -5.69 -8.48
CA LEU A 256 -12.71 -5.23 -8.27
C LEU A 256 -11.94 -6.36 -7.57
N CYS A 257 -10.80 -6.75 -8.13
CA CYS A 257 -10.09 -7.96 -7.74
C CYS A 257 -8.82 -7.65 -6.94
N PRO A 258 -8.49 -8.47 -5.94
CA PRO A 258 -7.18 -8.41 -5.30
C PRO A 258 -6.05 -8.75 -6.27
N ASP A 259 -4.85 -8.29 -5.92
CA ASP A 259 -3.64 -8.55 -6.71
C ASP A 259 -3.41 -10.06 -6.92
N GLY A 260 -3.13 -10.45 -8.16
CA GLY A 260 -3.02 -11.84 -8.63
C GLY A 260 -4.29 -12.40 -9.30
N PHE A 261 -5.43 -11.71 -9.19
CA PHE A 261 -6.72 -12.18 -9.71
C PHE A 261 -7.35 -11.22 -10.71
N SER A 262 -8.14 -11.74 -11.65
CA SER A 262 -8.83 -10.96 -12.68
C SER A 262 -10.12 -11.61 -13.19
N GLY A 263 -10.71 -11.00 -14.22
CA GLY A 263 -12.00 -11.41 -14.78
C GLY A 263 -13.18 -10.79 -14.04
N GLN A 264 -14.38 -10.95 -14.60
CA GLN A 264 -15.59 -10.29 -14.10
C GLN A 264 -15.90 -10.60 -12.63
N PHE A 265 -15.54 -11.79 -12.16
CA PHE A 265 -15.82 -12.26 -10.80
C PHE A 265 -14.57 -12.59 -9.99
N CYS A 266 -13.40 -12.10 -10.44
CA CYS A 266 -12.09 -12.46 -9.88
C CYS A 266 -11.76 -13.97 -9.97
N HIS A 267 -12.38 -14.68 -10.91
CA HIS A 267 -12.21 -16.13 -11.08
C HIS A 267 -10.98 -16.51 -11.92
N ARG A 268 -10.39 -15.54 -12.62
CA ARG A 268 -9.22 -15.77 -13.49
C ARG A 268 -7.95 -15.44 -12.72
N ILE A 269 -6.90 -16.16 -13.08
CA ILE A 269 -5.54 -15.92 -12.61
C ILE A 269 -4.86 -14.98 -13.61
N VAL A 270 -4.03 -14.07 -13.11
CA VAL A 270 -3.15 -13.24 -13.93
C VAL A 270 -1.78 -13.89 -13.96
N THR A 271 -1.06 -13.86 -15.09
CA THR A 271 0.32 -14.35 -15.16
C THR A 271 1.34 -13.22 -14.97
N GLY A 272 1.01 -12.01 -15.43
CA GLY A 272 1.82 -10.82 -15.18
C GLY A 272 1.85 -9.85 -16.35
N SER A 273 2.79 -8.91 -16.30
CA SER A 273 3.08 -7.92 -17.35
C SER A 273 3.96 -8.48 -18.47
N GLN A 274 4.80 -9.48 -18.19
CA GLN A 274 5.75 -10.02 -19.16
C GLN A 274 5.20 -11.21 -19.93
N LYS A 275 5.54 -11.29 -21.22
CA LYS A 275 5.13 -12.37 -22.13
C LYS A 275 6.11 -13.55 -22.17
N ASN A 276 7.09 -13.59 -21.28
CA ASN A 276 8.03 -14.71 -21.20
C ASN A 276 7.42 -15.89 -20.42
N PRO A 277 7.87 -17.14 -20.66
CA PRO A 277 7.29 -18.33 -20.02
C PRO A 277 7.60 -18.42 -18.52
N GLU A 278 8.55 -17.65 -18.02
CA GLU A 278 8.92 -17.64 -16.61
C GLU A 278 7.98 -16.74 -15.80
N CYS A 279 7.31 -15.77 -16.42
CA CYS A 279 6.38 -14.84 -15.79
C CYS A 279 4.98 -15.44 -15.58
N GLY A 280 4.80 -16.03 -14.41
CA GLY A 280 3.54 -16.55 -13.92
C GLY A 280 3.21 -17.98 -14.36
N GLY A 281 2.14 -18.53 -13.79
CA GLY A 281 1.72 -19.89 -14.09
C GLY A 281 0.78 -20.50 -13.06
N LEU A 282 0.21 -21.67 -13.38
CA LEU A 282 -0.63 -22.45 -12.48
C LEU A 282 0.00 -23.82 -12.25
N PHE A 283 0.25 -24.16 -10.99
CA PHE A 283 0.86 -25.41 -10.54
C PHE A 283 -0.14 -26.20 -9.71
N GLN A 284 -0.09 -27.53 -9.87
CA GLN A 284 -0.80 -28.46 -9.00
C GLN A 284 0.20 -29.08 -8.03
N ALA A 285 -0.08 -28.95 -6.74
CA ALA A 285 0.77 -29.50 -5.69
C ALA A 285 0.54 -30.99 -5.49
N THR A 286 1.64 -31.69 -5.23
CA THR A 286 1.69 -33.09 -4.82
C THR A 286 2.29 -33.18 -3.42
N SER A 287 2.29 -34.36 -2.81
CA SER A 287 2.97 -34.56 -1.52
C SER A 287 4.50 -34.41 -1.59
N ASN A 288 5.07 -34.39 -2.80
CA ASN A 288 6.50 -34.22 -3.03
C ASN A 288 6.84 -32.74 -3.23
N TRP A 289 8.03 -32.34 -2.81
CA TRP A 289 8.51 -30.98 -3.04
C TRP A 289 8.65 -30.70 -4.54
N GLN A 290 8.06 -29.59 -4.96
CA GLN A 290 8.13 -29.03 -6.31
C GLN A 290 8.63 -27.59 -6.23
N GLU A 291 9.09 -27.05 -7.36
CA GLU A 291 9.71 -25.72 -7.42
C GLU A 291 8.98 -24.82 -8.41
N ILE A 292 8.82 -23.55 -8.05
CA ILE A 292 8.59 -22.45 -8.98
C ILE A 292 9.92 -21.74 -9.16
N ARG A 293 10.34 -21.56 -10.42
CA ARG A 293 11.45 -20.71 -10.82
C ARG A 293 10.86 -19.52 -11.54
N GLY A 294 11.17 -18.31 -11.08
CA GLY A 294 10.62 -17.10 -11.65
C GLY A 294 11.66 -16.02 -11.80
N GLU A 295 11.53 -15.25 -12.87
CA GLU A 295 12.35 -14.09 -13.19
C GLU A 295 11.45 -12.96 -13.67
N VAL A 296 11.60 -11.79 -13.05
CA VAL A 296 10.90 -10.56 -13.44
C VAL A 296 11.95 -9.50 -13.72
N ASN A 297 12.02 -9.05 -14.96
CA ASN A 297 13.01 -8.06 -15.40
C ASN A 297 12.39 -6.67 -15.46
N SER A 298 12.97 -5.69 -14.78
CA SER A 298 12.56 -4.30 -14.97
C SER A 298 13.11 -3.76 -16.29
N PHE A 299 12.25 -3.18 -17.12
CA PHE A 299 12.64 -2.43 -18.32
C PHE A 299 12.96 -0.96 -18.02
N VAL A 300 12.97 -0.61 -16.74
CA VAL A 300 13.24 0.74 -16.24
C VAL A 300 14.74 0.85 -15.95
N ASN A 301 15.41 1.74 -16.68
CA ASN A 301 16.86 1.95 -16.58
C ASN A 301 17.27 2.93 -15.45
N ASP A 302 16.32 3.58 -14.77
CA ASP A 302 16.61 4.59 -13.74
C ASP A 302 15.70 4.44 -12.50
N GLN A 303 16.27 4.59 -11.30
CA GLN A 303 15.56 4.59 -10.02
C GLN A 303 14.52 5.74 -9.89
N ARG A 304 14.55 6.72 -10.79
CA ARG A 304 13.69 7.92 -10.78
C ARG A 304 12.27 7.72 -11.34
N ASP A 305 11.94 6.54 -11.85
CA ASP A 305 10.69 6.37 -12.56
C ASP A 305 9.49 6.29 -11.60
N PHE A 306 8.59 7.28 -11.69
CA PHE A 306 7.32 7.38 -10.96
C PHE A 306 6.28 6.34 -11.45
N LEU A 307 6.71 5.29 -12.15
CA LEU A 307 5.82 4.40 -12.87
C LEU A 307 4.86 3.68 -11.91
N PHE A 308 3.57 3.84 -12.22
CA PHE A 308 2.48 3.10 -11.59
C PHE A 308 2.47 1.61 -12.00
N PHE A 309 3.14 1.25 -13.09
CA PHE A 309 3.14 -0.09 -13.68
C PHE A 309 4.53 -0.72 -13.69
N PRO A 310 5.11 -1.01 -12.51
CA PRO A 310 6.31 -1.83 -12.41
C PRO A 310 6.00 -3.25 -12.88
N GLU A 311 7.04 -3.93 -13.33
CA GLU A 311 6.94 -5.28 -13.86
C GLU A 311 6.57 -6.27 -12.75
N ILE A 312 5.50 -7.01 -12.95
CA ILE A 312 4.94 -7.91 -11.94
C ILE A 312 4.44 -9.20 -12.58
N CYS A 313 4.75 -10.32 -11.94
CA CYS A 313 4.34 -11.66 -12.35
C CYS A 313 3.71 -12.41 -11.19
N TRP A 314 2.79 -13.33 -11.50
CA TRP A 314 1.97 -14.05 -10.53
C TRP A 314 1.89 -15.54 -10.86
N TRP A 315 2.29 -16.37 -9.90
CA TRP A 315 2.19 -17.83 -9.96
C TRP A 315 1.21 -18.30 -8.89
N HIS A 316 0.41 -19.29 -9.25
CA HIS A 316 -0.61 -19.86 -8.36
C HIS A 316 -0.31 -21.33 -8.17
N VAL A 317 -0.36 -21.82 -6.93
CA VAL A 317 -0.26 -23.24 -6.62
C VAL A 317 -1.56 -23.69 -5.98
N LYS A 318 -2.17 -24.73 -6.52
CA LYS A 318 -3.37 -25.36 -5.96
C LYS A 318 -3.06 -26.76 -5.45
N ALA A 319 -3.46 -27.03 -4.21
CA ALA A 319 -3.50 -28.36 -3.65
C ALA A 319 -4.94 -28.93 -3.71
N PRO A 320 -5.13 -30.25 -3.52
CA PRO A 320 -6.46 -30.82 -3.33
C PRO A 320 -7.25 -30.11 -2.22
N ILE A 321 -8.57 -30.01 -2.39
CA ILE A 321 -9.46 -29.35 -1.42
C ILE A 321 -9.29 -30.01 -0.03
N GLY A 322 -9.23 -29.20 1.02
CA GLY A 322 -9.01 -29.65 2.40
C GLY A 322 -7.54 -29.92 2.76
N ARG A 323 -6.60 -29.72 1.83
CA ARG A 323 -5.16 -29.70 2.11
C ARG A 323 -4.65 -28.27 2.23
N ARG A 324 -3.50 -28.12 2.88
CA ARG A 324 -2.74 -26.87 3.00
C ARG A 324 -1.35 -27.10 2.42
N LEU A 325 -0.73 -26.05 1.92
CA LEU A 325 0.58 -26.08 1.28
C LEU A 325 1.65 -25.62 2.27
N LEU A 326 2.75 -26.37 2.32
CA LEU A 326 4.00 -25.87 2.90
C LEU A 326 4.80 -25.19 1.80
N THR A 327 5.32 -24.00 2.07
CA THR A 327 6.12 -23.25 1.11
C THR A 327 7.30 -22.55 1.74
N ARG A 328 8.38 -22.35 0.98
CA ARG A 328 9.57 -21.60 1.38
C ARG A 328 10.26 -20.99 0.17
N LEU A 329 10.73 -19.76 0.33
CA LEU A 329 11.64 -19.12 -0.62
C LEU A 329 13.06 -19.66 -0.35
N ILE A 330 13.66 -20.34 -1.32
CA ILE A 330 14.98 -21.00 -1.13
C ILE A 330 16.12 -20.30 -1.87
N HIS A 331 15.79 -19.51 -2.89
CA HIS A 331 16.76 -18.72 -3.66
C HIS A 331 16.14 -17.37 -4.00
N LEU A 332 16.97 -16.33 -3.99
CA LEU A 332 16.57 -14.97 -4.31
C LEU A 332 17.76 -14.15 -4.81
N GLU A 333 17.61 -13.55 -5.98
CA GLU A 333 18.48 -12.49 -6.49
C GLU A 333 17.62 -11.24 -6.66
N SER A 334 17.80 -10.28 -5.75
CA SER A 334 16.93 -9.10 -5.65
C SER A 334 17.66 -7.96 -4.94
N ALA A 335 17.28 -6.71 -5.24
CA ALA A 335 17.73 -5.56 -4.47
C ALA A 335 17.13 -5.59 -3.04
N CYS A 336 17.98 -5.85 -2.05
CA CYS A 336 17.59 -5.85 -0.64
C CYS A 336 17.30 -4.44 -0.13
N SER A 337 16.14 -4.26 0.52
CA SER A 337 15.76 -3.00 1.17
C SER A 337 14.88 -3.24 2.40
N PRO A 338 14.79 -2.29 3.36
CA PRO A 338 14.01 -2.49 4.59
C PRO A 338 12.53 -2.83 4.37
N ALA A 339 11.91 -2.30 3.32
CA ALA A 339 10.48 -2.48 3.00
C ALA A 339 10.22 -3.22 1.68
N CYS A 340 11.27 -3.83 1.10
CA CYS A 340 11.22 -4.53 -0.19
C CYS A 340 10.45 -3.78 -1.30
N ALA A 341 10.57 -2.46 -1.33
CA ALA A 341 9.75 -1.60 -2.18
C ALA A 341 10.25 -1.48 -3.62
N TYR A 342 11.50 -1.89 -3.89
CA TYR A 342 12.10 -1.88 -5.22
C TYR A 342 11.95 -3.22 -5.93
N ASN A 343 12.33 -4.30 -5.24
CA ASN A 343 12.25 -5.66 -5.76
C ASN A 343 11.74 -6.54 -4.62
N ASN A 344 10.86 -7.48 -4.92
CA ASN A 344 10.37 -8.44 -3.93
C ASN A 344 9.76 -9.70 -4.55
N VAL A 345 9.75 -10.75 -3.75
CA VAL A 345 8.85 -11.90 -3.90
C VAL A 345 7.84 -11.84 -2.76
N GLU A 346 6.56 -11.84 -3.11
CA GLU A 346 5.43 -11.85 -2.18
C GLU A 346 4.81 -13.24 -2.10
N LEU A 347 4.83 -13.87 -0.93
CA LEU A 347 4.14 -15.13 -0.67
C LEU A 347 2.81 -14.85 0.04
N LYS A 348 1.71 -14.99 -0.70
CA LYS A 348 0.33 -14.86 -0.20
C LYS A 348 -0.22 -16.22 0.20
N THR A 349 -0.27 -16.45 1.51
CA THR A 349 -0.80 -17.67 2.14
C THR A 349 -2.32 -17.65 2.36
N GLY A 350 -2.99 -16.57 1.95
CA GLY A 350 -4.40 -16.30 2.24
C GLY A 350 -4.59 -15.58 3.59
N PRO A 351 -5.69 -14.83 3.75
CA PRO A 351 -6.69 -14.51 2.74
C PRO A 351 -6.16 -13.49 1.71
N PHE A 352 -6.65 -13.54 0.47
CA PHE A 352 -5.96 -12.93 -0.68
C PHE A 352 -6.20 -11.43 -0.88
N GLU A 353 -7.22 -10.89 -0.21
CA GLU A 353 -7.47 -9.45 -0.16
C GLU A 353 -6.39 -8.68 0.62
N TYR A 354 -5.62 -9.36 1.48
CA TYR A 354 -4.50 -8.78 2.24
C TYR A 354 -3.16 -8.96 1.52
N THR A 355 -2.17 -8.15 1.90
CA THR A 355 -0.80 -8.32 1.41
C THR A 355 -0.16 -9.55 2.05
N GLY A 356 0.61 -10.29 1.25
CA GLY A 356 1.41 -11.42 1.72
C GLY A 356 2.72 -11.01 2.38
N TYR A 357 3.54 -12.01 2.65
CA TYR A 357 4.89 -11.80 3.16
C TYR A 357 5.82 -11.42 2.03
N ARG A 358 6.49 -10.26 2.14
CA ARG A 358 7.45 -9.79 1.13
C ARG A 358 8.87 -10.08 1.56
N PHE A 359 9.64 -10.61 0.62
CA PHE A 359 11.02 -10.99 0.81
C PHE A 359 11.87 -10.40 -0.31
N CYS A 360 13.04 -9.87 0.05
CA CYS A 360 13.99 -9.27 -0.90
C CYS A 360 15.45 -9.39 -0.49
N CYS A 361 15.74 -10.06 0.63
CA CYS A 361 17.08 -10.19 1.19
C CYS A 361 17.40 -11.64 1.55
N ASP A 362 18.68 -12.01 1.57
CA ASP A 362 19.13 -13.38 1.92
C ASP A 362 18.68 -13.83 3.32
N SER A 363 18.55 -12.88 4.25
CA SER A 363 18.03 -13.11 5.62
C SER A 363 16.55 -13.52 5.66
N ASP A 364 15.86 -13.49 4.52
CA ASP A 364 14.47 -13.90 4.38
C ASP A 364 14.31 -15.34 3.87
N LEU A 365 15.40 -15.97 3.41
CA LEU A 365 15.38 -17.30 2.83
C LEU A 365 15.08 -18.41 3.86
N ASN A 366 14.59 -19.53 3.34
CA ASN A 366 14.35 -20.79 4.07
C ASN A 366 13.34 -20.70 5.22
N ARG A 367 12.54 -19.64 5.28
CA ARG A 367 11.39 -19.56 6.20
C ARG A 367 10.25 -20.44 5.68
N THR A 368 9.78 -21.34 6.52
CA THR A 368 8.68 -22.24 6.18
C THR A 368 7.35 -21.59 6.53
N LEU A 369 6.48 -21.46 5.54
CA LEU A 369 5.14 -20.92 5.66
C LEU A 369 4.11 -22.00 5.38
N LEU A 370 2.94 -21.88 6.00
CA LEU A 370 1.81 -22.76 5.82
C LEU A 370 0.61 -21.94 5.34
N THR A 371 0.05 -22.27 4.18
CA THR A 371 -1.12 -21.57 3.64
C THR A 371 -2.34 -21.75 4.55
N GLN A 372 -3.31 -20.83 4.53
CA GLN A 372 -4.55 -20.97 5.30
C GLN A 372 -5.47 -22.05 4.71
N ASP A 373 -5.46 -22.20 3.39
CA ASP A 373 -6.24 -23.18 2.64
C ASP A 373 -5.40 -23.82 1.51
N ASN A 374 -6.03 -24.47 0.54
CA ASN A 374 -5.39 -25.22 -0.54
C ASN A 374 -4.81 -24.36 -1.68
N HIS A 375 -4.58 -23.07 -1.47
CA HIS A 375 -4.12 -22.16 -2.51
C HIS A 375 -3.01 -21.24 -1.99
N LEU A 376 -1.87 -21.25 -2.68
CA LEU A 376 -0.77 -20.29 -2.54
C LEU A 376 -0.72 -19.37 -3.76
N VAL A 377 -0.50 -18.08 -3.52
CA VAL A 377 -0.17 -17.12 -4.58
C VAL A 377 1.25 -16.60 -4.34
N VAL A 378 2.06 -16.64 -5.38
CA VAL A 378 3.41 -16.09 -5.42
C VAL A 378 3.38 -14.90 -6.35
N GLY A 379 3.71 -13.71 -5.85
CA GLY A 379 3.95 -12.52 -6.65
C GLY A 379 5.45 -12.26 -6.73
N ALA A 380 5.94 -11.75 -7.85
CA ALA A 380 7.28 -11.19 -7.92
C ALA A 380 7.25 -9.87 -8.66
N TYR A 381 8.01 -8.93 -8.12
CA TYR A 381 8.00 -7.53 -8.50
C TYR A 381 9.44 -7.09 -8.76
N ALA A 382 9.67 -6.38 -9.86
CA ALA A 382 10.94 -5.76 -10.16
C ALA A 382 10.73 -4.32 -10.64
N ARG A 383 11.18 -3.36 -9.84
CA ARG A 383 11.30 -1.96 -10.26
C ARG A 383 12.69 -1.64 -10.77
N THR A 384 13.72 -2.33 -10.27
CA THR A 384 15.12 -2.10 -10.65
C THR A 384 15.78 -3.41 -11.06
N ALA A 385 16.55 -3.41 -12.15
CA ALA A 385 17.26 -4.60 -12.65
C ALA A 385 16.31 -5.81 -12.78
N SER A 386 16.40 -6.80 -11.89
CA SER A 386 15.53 -7.97 -11.91
C SER A 386 15.30 -8.58 -10.54
N THR A 387 14.27 -9.40 -10.46
CA THR A 387 13.96 -10.26 -9.32
C THR A 387 13.93 -11.69 -9.80
N LYS A 388 14.93 -12.50 -9.42
CA LYS A 388 14.97 -13.94 -9.71
C LYS A 388 14.81 -14.73 -8.43
N PHE A 389 14.08 -15.84 -8.48
CA PHE A 389 13.81 -16.61 -7.28
C PHE A 389 13.52 -18.08 -7.54
N ILE A 390 13.61 -18.87 -6.46
CA ILE A 390 13.10 -20.24 -6.42
C ILE A 390 12.26 -20.41 -5.15
N VAL A 391 11.00 -20.82 -5.32
CA VAL A 391 10.07 -21.15 -4.24
C VAL A 391 9.78 -22.63 -4.27
N ASN A 392 10.01 -23.32 -3.15
CA ASN A 392 9.63 -24.71 -2.99
C ASN A 392 8.25 -24.80 -2.34
N PHE A 393 7.42 -25.72 -2.83
CA PHE A 393 6.10 -26.00 -2.29
C PHE A 393 5.79 -27.49 -2.28
N ARG A 394 4.87 -27.92 -1.40
CA ARG A 394 4.24 -29.25 -1.39
C ARG A 394 2.90 -29.23 -0.68
#